data_AF-A0A645C484-F1
#
_entry.id   AF-A0A645C484-F1
#
_cell.length_a   1.000
_cell.length_b   1.000
_cell.length_c   1.000
_cell.angle_alpha   90.00
_cell.angle_beta   90.00
_cell.angle_gamma   90.00
#
_symmetry.space_group_name_H-M   'P 1'
#
loop_
_entity.id
_entity.type
_entity.pdbx_description
1 polymer ?
#
loop_
_entity_poly.entity_id
_entity_poly.type
_entity_poly.pdbx_seq_one_letter_code
_entity_poly.pdbx_strand_id
1 'polypeptide(L)'
;MSKSLELSDVSFLWQVTIGGQTLLNTDTALDLSGKTVSGDELMAAIGYLPGLTNVNLTGTGLTDEEGTALEARYPNIAFLRTLDLYGVEVSTDATELDLSTASITDDTQLVDKLAPLKKLASCNLTGQTISFETMDALKERFPLVAFSFSFELFGQTLTPETTELNLQGQTFTAPDEVSEGLKHLPNLTKCDMCGTGLTSEQMIQLQAEFPAVKFVWYVQIGAWQVRTDIESFSTENRKTFPNGAGTYIASAGNSELVDADLTAFQYCNDLVYLDLDGNKITDLSFLKNLPKLRLLSLGNNKITDISAISSLTDLEFLEIFINYITDLNPLVGLPKLTSLNCSRIAVADITPLLGMKQLKKLWVMNNKLDKETVAKLTEALPDCTIASRGTKATAGGWREEDIYYEFAVKAGLIEPTPAPEATPEPSVSPDASASPEAAATPAPTPAG
;
A
#
# COMPACT_ATOMS: atom_id res chain seq x y z
N MET A 1 31.37 -53.28 71.89
CA MET A 1 31.90 -52.19 71.04
C MET A 1 32.03 -52.70 69.61
N SER A 2 30.98 -52.55 68.80
CA SER A 2 31.10 -52.70 67.35
C SER A 2 31.38 -51.30 66.80
N LYS A 3 32.60 -51.05 66.33
CA LYS A 3 32.93 -49.82 65.61
C LYS A 3 32.28 -49.91 64.25
N SER A 4 31.17 -49.20 64.07
CA SER A 4 30.64 -48.86 62.76
C SER A 4 31.72 -48.05 62.04
N LEU A 5 32.33 -48.62 60.99
CA LEU A 5 33.05 -47.82 60.01
C LEU A 5 31.98 -47.05 59.23
N GLU A 6 31.78 -45.78 59.56
CA GLU A 6 31.15 -44.85 58.61
C GLU A 6 32.13 -44.69 57.45
N LEU A 7 31.90 -45.47 56.39
CA LEU A 7 32.56 -45.31 55.09
C LEU A 7 31.96 -44.07 54.43
N SER A 8 32.41 -42.89 54.85
CA SER A 8 31.94 -41.59 54.34
C SER A 8 32.37 -41.30 52.90
N ASP A 9 33.21 -42.14 52.29
CA ASP A 9 33.82 -41.91 50.97
C ASP A 9 33.74 -43.13 50.02
N VAL A 10 32.71 -43.98 50.14
CA VAL A 10 32.50 -45.08 49.18
C VAL A 10 31.47 -44.68 48.15
N SER A 11 31.95 -44.31 46.96
CA SER A 11 31.12 -44.13 45.76
C SER A 11 30.96 -45.47 45.04
N PHE A 12 29.72 -45.90 44.83
CA PHE A 12 29.43 -47.06 43.98
C PHE A 12 29.30 -46.61 42.53
N LEU A 13 30.09 -47.23 41.65
CA LEU A 13 29.96 -47.08 40.21
C LEU A 13 29.22 -48.29 39.66
N TRP A 14 28.19 -48.05 38.86
CA TRP A 14 27.52 -49.09 38.08
C TRP A 14 27.27 -48.61 36.67
N GLN A 15 27.05 -49.57 35.78
CA GLN A 15 26.83 -49.33 34.37
C GLN A 15 25.39 -49.66 33.97
N VAL A 16 24.82 -48.83 33.12
CA VAL A 16 23.52 -49.06 32.48
C VAL A 16 23.75 -49.05 30.97
N THR A 17 23.19 -50.04 30.27
CA THR A 17 23.28 -50.09 28.80
C THR A 17 21.90 -49.84 28.20
N ILE A 18 21.80 -48.86 27.30
CA ILE A 18 20.56 -48.51 26.60
C ILE A 18 20.87 -48.03 25.17
N GLY A 19 20.09 -48.48 24.19
CA GLY A 19 20.28 -48.12 22.78
C GLY A 19 21.72 -48.37 22.29
N GLY A 20 22.37 -49.44 22.77
CA GLY A 20 23.76 -49.75 22.42
C GLY A 20 24.81 -48.77 22.98
N GLN A 21 24.46 -47.86 23.89
CA GLN A 21 25.42 -47.09 24.70
C GLN A 21 25.52 -47.67 26.09
N THR A 22 26.71 -47.62 26.70
CA THR A 22 26.94 -47.98 28.10
C THR A 22 27.36 -46.73 28.85
N LEU A 23 26.61 -46.37 29.90
CA LEU A 23 26.83 -45.20 30.74
C LEU A 23 27.13 -45.59 32.18
N LEU A 24 27.90 -44.75 32.86
CA LEU A 24 28.07 -44.79 34.30
C LEU A 24 27.00 -43.96 34.99
N ASN A 25 26.67 -44.33 36.23
CA ASN A 25 25.72 -43.60 37.08
C ASN A 25 26.12 -42.14 37.40
N THR A 26 27.37 -41.76 37.12
CA THR A 26 27.91 -40.40 37.26
C THR A 26 27.87 -39.59 35.96
N ASP A 27 27.56 -40.20 34.82
CA ASP A 27 27.53 -39.50 33.54
C ASP A 27 26.40 -38.45 33.51
N THR A 28 26.70 -37.28 32.95
CA THR A 28 25.77 -36.13 32.96
C THR A 28 24.99 -35.97 31.67
N ALA A 29 25.36 -36.69 30.61
CA ALA A 29 24.74 -36.61 29.30
C ALA A 29 24.57 -37.99 28.67
N LEU A 30 23.46 -38.18 27.94
CA LEU A 30 23.17 -39.38 27.15
C LEU A 30 22.75 -38.95 25.73
N ASP A 31 23.35 -39.54 24.71
CA ASP A 31 23.00 -39.28 23.32
C ASP A 31 22.50 -40.55 22.62
N LEU A 32 21.20 -40.63 22.36
CA LEU A 32 20.55 -41.70 21.62
C LEU A 32 20.06 -41.23 20.25
N SER A 33 20.62 -40.14 19.72
CA SER A 33 20.19 -39.61 18.44
C SER A 33 20.24 -40.66 17.31
N GLY A 34 19.15 -40.75 16.54
CA GLY A 34 18.98 -41.69 15.43
C GLY A 34 18.81 -43.17 15.82
N LYS A 35 18.63 -43.47 17.12
CA LYS A 35 18.52 -44.86 17.61
C LYS A 35 17.09 -45.21 17.98
N THR A 36 16.61 -46.38 17.56
CA THR A 36 15.30 -46.89 17.99
C THR A 36 15.36 -47.40 19.43
N VAL A 37 14.61 -46.78 20.34
CA VAL A 37 14.53 -47.15 21.76
C VAL A 37 13.08 -47.01 22.22
N SER A 38 12.58 -47.94 23.04
CA SER A 38 11.21 -47.85 23.59
C SER A 38 11.12 -46.87 24.77
N GLY A 39 10.00 -46.16 24.91
CA GLY A 39 9.79 -45.24 26.03
C GLY A 39 9.91 -45.91 27.39
N ASP A 40 9.40 -47.12 27.54
CA ASP A 40 9.47 -47.91 28.78
C ASP A 40 10.91 -48.32 29.14
N GLU A 41 11.70 -48.76 28.17
CA GLU A 41 13.11 -49.09 28.38
C GLU A 41 13.90 -47.85 28.79
N LEU A 42 13.63 -46.71 28.15
CA LEU A 42 14.26 -45.44 28.45
C LEU A 42 13.89 -44.92 29.85
N MET A 43 12.60 -44.98 30.20
CA MET A 43 12.10 -44.66 31.54
C MET A 43 12.80 -45.51 32.61
N ALA A 44 12.90 -46.83 32.40
CA ALA A 44 13.56 -47.70 33.36
C ALA A 44 15.06 -47.39 33.49
N ALA A 45 15.77 -47.19 32.38
CA ALA A 45 17.21 -46.97 32.36
C ALA A 45 17.62 -45.64 33.01
N ILE A 46 16.92 -44.54 32.71
CA ILE A 46 17.21 -43.22 33.28
C ILE A 46 17.06 -43.22 34.81
N GLY A 47 16.13 -44.02 35.35
CA GLY A 47 15.98 -44.19 36.80
C GLY A 47 17.23 -44.70 37.53
N TYR A 48 18.15 -45.35 36.81
CA TYR A 48 19.43 -45.83 37.34
C TYR A 48 20.62 -44.90 37.04
N LEU A 49 20.39 -43.74 36.42
CA LEU A 49 21.42 -42.78 36.01
C LEU A 49 21.19 -41.41 36.68
N PRO A 50 21.42 -41.28 38.00
CA PRO A 50 21.09 -40.07 38.76
C PRO A 50 21.94 -38.85 38.39
N GLY A 51 23.08 -39.04 37.72
CA GLY A 51 23.95 -37.95 37.26
C GLY A 51 23.43 -37.22 36.01
N LEU A 52 22.48 -37.80 35.27
CA LEU A 52 22.02 -37.23 34.00
C LEU A 52 21.35 -35.88 34.19
N THR A 53 21.71 -34.95 33.31
CA THR A 53 21.13 -33.60 33.22
C THR A 53 20.68 -33.27 31.80
N ASN A 54 21.21 -33.96 30.79
CA ASN A 54 20.87 -33.75 29.39
C ASN A 54 20.73 -35.09 28.66
N VAL A 55 19.65 -35.26 27.89
CA VAL A 55 19.42 -36.48 27.13
C VAL A 55 18.95 -36.12 25.73
N ASN A 56 19.72 -36.52 24.71
CA ASN A 56 19.38 -36.35 23.30
C ASN A 56 18.67 -37.60 22.77
N LEU A 57 17.42 -37.42 22.37
CA LEU A 57 16.47 -38.42 21.87
C LEU A 57 15.98 -38.09 20.45
N THR A 58 16.67 -37.21 19.73
CA THR A 58 16.30 -36.85 18.35
C THR A 58 16.36 -38.06 17.43
N GLY A 59 15.37 -38.23 16.54
CA GLY A 59 15.31 -39.35 15.61
C GLY A 59 15.22 -40.73 16.27
N THR A 60 14.73 -40.81 17.51
CA THR A 60 14.55 -42.10 18.21
C THR A 60 13.26 -42.82 17.86
N GLY A 61 12.31 -42.11 17.26
CA GLY A 61 10.96 -42.62 16.99
C GLY A 61 10.03 -42.65 18.21
N LEU A 62 10.43 -42.02 19.33
CA LEU A 62 9.57 -41.86 20.50
C LEU A 62 8.32 -41.04 20.16
N THR A 63 7.18 -41.49 20.64
CA THR A 63 5.93 -40.75 20.52
C THR A 63 5.90 -39.52 21.42
N ASP A 64 5.01 -38.57 21.12
CA ASP A 64 4.82 -37.38 21.94
C ASP A 64 4.35 -37.68 23.37
N GLU A 65 3.53 -38.72 23.53
CA GLU A 65 3.06 -39.19 24.83
C GLU A 65 4.22 -39.74 25.68
N GLU A 66 5.10 -40.56 25.08
CA GLU A 66 6.28 -41.10 25.75
C GLU A 66 7.27 -39.98 26.14
N GLY A 67 7.51 -39.03 25.24
CA GLY A 67 8.36 -37.86 25.52
C GLY A 67 7.82 -37.01 26.67
N THR A 68 6.52 -36.73 26.65
CA THR A 68 5.85 -35.96 27.71
C THR A 68 5.90 -36.69 29.06
N ALA A 69 5.72 -38.01 29.05
CA ALA A 69 5.82 -38.83 30.25
C ALA A 69 7.26 -38.81 30.84
N LEU A 70 8.28 -38.87 29.99
CA LEU A 70 9.69 -38.76 30.39
C LEU A 70 9.99 -37.42 31.07
N GLU A 71 9.58 -36.31 30.46
CA GLU A 71 9.75 -34.96 31.03
C GLU A 71 9.01 -34.81 32.36
N ALA A 72 7.79 -35.34 32.48
CA ALA A 72 7.03 -35.32 33.72
C ALA A 72 7.67 -36.17 34.83
N ARG A 73 8.29 -37.31 34.46
CA ARG A 73 8.95 -38.21 35.42
C ARG A 73 10.31 -37.70 35.86
N TYR A 74 11.05 -37.02 34.99
CA TYR A 74 12.41 -36.54 35.21
C TYR A 74 12.53 -35.03 34.95
N PRO A 75 11.90 -34.17 35.76
CA PRO A 75 11.81 -32.73 35.52
C PRO A 75 13.16 -31.98 35.59
N ASN A 76 14.20 -32.62 36.15
CA ASN A 76 15.54 -32.05 36.26
C ASN A 76 16.46 -32.41 35.08
N ILE A 77 15.97 -33.18 34.11
CA ILE A 77 16.70 -33.59 32.92
C ILE A 77 16.17 -32.78 31.73
N ALA A 78 17.07 -32.13 31.00
CA ALA A 78 16.74 -31.50 29.74
C ALA A 78 16.70 -32.56 28.63
N PHE A 79 15.51 -32.80 28.08
CA PHE A 79 15.33 -33.71 26.95
C PHE A 79 15.32 -32.93 25.64
N LEU A 80 16.18 -33.35 24.71
CA LEU A 80 16.16 -32.90 23.32
C LEU A 80 15.50 -34.01 22.50
N ARG A 81 14.35 -33.77 21.88
CA ARG A 81 13.59 -34.81 21.16
C ARG A 81 13.11 -34.31 19.81
N THR A 82 12.75 -35.25 18.94
CA THR A 82 12.06 -34.94 17.67
C THR A 82 10.55 -34.96 17.93
N LEU A 83 9.85 -33.94 17.47
CA LEU A 83 8.39 -33.84 17.43
C LEU A 83 7.93 -34.05 16.00
N ASP A 84 6.77 -34.70 15.83
CA ASP A 84 6.03 -34.72 14.56
C ASP A 84 4.91 -33.67 14.61
N LEU A 85 5.11 -32.59 13.85
CA LEU A 85 4.15 -31.53 13.68
C LEU A 85 3.49 -31.66 12.31
N TYR A 86 2.43 -32.46 12.24
CA TYR A 86 1.61 -32.65 11.04
C TYR A 86 2.41 -33.17 9.83
N GLY A 87 3.32 -34.12 10.08
CA GLY A 87 4.21 -34.73 9.09
C GLY A 87 5.57 -34.04 8.96
N VAL A 88 5.81 -32.97 9.73
CA VAL A 88 7.09 -32.24 9.77
C VAL A 88 7.83 -32.61 11.05
N GLU A 89 8.96 -33.30 10.89
CA GLU A 89 9.84 -33.63 12.01
C GLU A 89 10.69 -32.41 12.42
N VAL A 90 10.62 -32.01 13.68
CA VAL A 90 11.39 -30.87 14.22
C VAL A 90 11.98 -31.20 15.59
N SER A 91 13.17 -30.66 15.90
CA SER A 91 13.77 -30.82 17.22
C SER A 91 13.21 -29.82 18.24
N THR A 92 13.12 -30.20 19.52
CA THR A 92 12.61 -29.32 20.59
C THR A 92 13.44 -28.07 20.86
N ASP A 93 14.68 -27.99 20.37
CA ASP A 93 15.53 -26.81 20.46
C ASP A 93 15.51 -25.92 19.21
N ALA A 94 14.69 -26.25 18.21
CA ALA A 94 14.56 -25.48 16.98
C ALA A 94 14.17 -24.02 17.27
N THR A 95 14.84 -23.10 16.59
CA THR A 95 14.54 -21.66 16.63
C THR A 95 13.61 -21.23 15.51
N GLU A 96 13.50 -22.04 14.46
CA GLU A 96 12.66 -21.77 13.29
C GLU A 96 11.88 -23.04 12.95
N LEU A 97 10.64 -22.86 12.53
CA LEU A 97 9.78 -23.95 12.10
C LEU A 97 9.04 -23.54 10.83
N ASP A 98 9.06 -24.40 9.82
CA ASP A 98 8.29 -24.22 8.59
C ASP A 98 7.22 -25.31 8.48
N LEU A 99 5.96 -24.89 8.61
CA LEU A 99 4.77 -25.72 8.44
C LEU A 99 4.02 -25.38 7.15
N SER A 100 4.63 -24.64 6.23
CA SER A 100 3.94 -24.21 5.01
C SER A 100 3.50 -25.36 4.10
N THR A 101 4.22 -26.48 4.13
CA THR A 101 3.88 -27.72 3.42
C THR A 101 3.19 -28.76 4.28
N ALA A 102 2.90 -28.44 5.55
CA ALA A 102 2.23 -29.34 6.46
C ALA A 102 0.77 -29.56 6.03
N SER A 103 0.12 -30.59 6.60
CA SER A 103 -1.31 -30.86 6.39
C SER A 103 -2.07 -30.66 7.70
N ILE A 104 -2.24 -29.40 8.10
CA ILE A 104 -2.98 -29.05 9.32
C ILE A 104 -4.48 -29.17 9.03
N THR A 105 -5.09 -30.27 9.48
CA THR A 105 -6.54 -30.53 9.31
C THR A 105 -7.37 -30.07 10.52
N ASP A 106 -6.72 -29.92 11.68
CA ASP A 106 -7.30 -29.43 12.93
C ASP A 106 -6.29 -28.46 13.57
N ASP A 107 -6.57 -27.17 13.45
CA ASP A 107 -5.73 -26.08 13.93
C ASP A 107 -5.91 -25.83 15.44
N THR A 108 -6.97 -26.35 16.06
CA THR A 108 -7.27 -26.14 17.49
C THR A 108 -6.18 -26.71 18.41
N GLN A 109 -5.44 -27.71 17.94
CA GLN A 109 -4.34 -28.35 18.68
C GLN A 109 -2.97 -27.71 18.40
N LEU A 110 -2.90 -26.76 17.46
CA LEU A 110 -1.62 -26.20 17.01
C LEU A 110 -0.89 -25.49 18.14
N VAL A 111 -1.61 -24.75 18.99
CA VAL A 111 -1.05 -24.05 20.15
C VAL A 111 -0.37 -25.02 21.12
N ASP A 112 -1.03 -26.14 21.43
CA ASP A 112 -0.50 -27.15 22.35
C ASP A 112 0.65 -27.94 21.73
N LYS A 113 0.57 -28.26 20.44
CA LYS A 113 1.64 -28.93 19.70
C LYS A 113 2.93 -28.11 19.60
N LEU A 114 2.82 -26.76 19.55
CA LEU A 114 3.98 -25.87 19.57
C LEU A 114 4.53 -25.62 20.99
N ALA A 115 3.76 -25.91 22.04
CA ALA A 115 4.15 -25.63 23.42
C ALA A 115 5.50 -26.22 23.85
N PRO A 116 5.96 -27.40 23.38
CA PRO A 116 7.27 -27.93 23.74
C PRO A 116 8.46 -27.17 23.12
N LEU A 117 8.26 -26.37 22.06
CA LEU A 117 9.33 -25.64 21.36
C LEU A 117 9.72 -24.35 22.09
N LYS A 118 10.43 -24.47 23.21
CA LYS A 118 10.74 -23.34 24.10
C LYS A 118 11.69 -22.29 23.52
N LYS A 119 12.43 -22.64 22.47
CA LYS A 119 13.41 -21.74 21.80
C LYS A 119 12.90 -21.19 20.47
N LEU A 120 11.67 -21.49 20.09
CA LEU A 120 11.10 -21.05 18.84
C LEU A 120 11.11 -19.51 18.79
N ALA A 121 11.60 -18.97 17.68
CA ALA A 121 11.65 -17.54 17.40
C ALA A 121 10.79 -17.19 16.17
N SER A 122 10.63 -18.12 15.23
CA SER A 122 9.74 -17.94 14.08
C SER A 122 9.00 -19.23 13.71
N CYS A 123 7.79 -19.08 13.19
CA CYS A 123 6.98 -20.17 12.66
C CYS A 123 6.27 -19.73 11.38
N ASN A 124 6.56 -20.41 10.27
CA ASN A 124 5.91 -20.18 9.01
C ASN A 124 4.66 -21.08 8.86
N LEU A 125 3.49 -20.46 8.87
CA LEU A 125 2.18 -21.08 8.67
C LEU A 125 1.53 -20.60 7.37
N THR A 126 2.30 -20.01 6.45
CA THR A 126 1.79 -19.63 5.12
C THR A 126 1.37 -20.87 4.33
N GLY A 127 0.33 -20.76 3.50
CA GLY A 127 -0.29 -21.89 2.79
C GLY A 127 -1.21 -22.76 3.64
N GLN A 128 -1.27 -22.55 4.96
CA GLN A 128 -2.17 -23.28 5.85
C GLN A 128 -3.48 -22.52 6.08
N THR A 129 -4.58 -23.26 6.25
CA THR A 129 -5.89 -22.68 6.61
C THR A 129 -6.01 -22.64 8.13
N ILE A 130 -5.49 -21.58 8.75
CA ILE A 130 -5.58 -21.36 10.20
C ILE A 130 -6.78 -20.46 10.48
N SER A 131 -7.60 -20.77 11.50
CA SER A 131 -8.69 -19.89 11.90
C SER A 131 -8.17 -18.64 12.61
N PHE A 132 -8.91 -17.52 12.54
CA PHE A 132 -8.52 -16.29 13.22
C PHE A 132 -8.42 -16.46 14.74
N GLU A 133 -9.27 -17.28 15.34
CA GLU A 133 -9.21 -17.63 16.77
C GLU A 133 -7.87 -18.30 17.12
N THR A 134 -7.42 -19.27 16.31
CA THR A 134 -6.12 -19.92 16.49
C THR A 134 -4.96 -18.94 16.26
N MET A 135 -5.04 -18.05 15.28
CA MET A 135 -4.01 -17.03 15.05
C MET A 135 -3.82 -16.13 16.26
N ASP A 136 -4.92 -15.68 16.87
CA ASP A 136 -4.89 -14.84 18.06
C ASP A 136 -4.36 -15.62 19.27
N ALA A 137 -4.80 -16.87 19.46
CA ALA A 137 -4.30 -17.74 20.52
C ALA A 137 -2.80 -18.03 20.40
N LEU A 138 -2.27 -18.19 19.18
CA LEU A 138 -0.84 -18.36 18.94
C LEU A 138 -0.05 -17.10 19.33
N LYS A 139 -0.51 -15.92 18.90
CA LYS A 139 0.14 -14.64 19.24
C LYS A 139 0.09 -14.36 20.75
N GLU A 140 -1.03 -14.69 21.41
CA GLU A 140 -1.17 -14.55 22.87
C GLU A 140 -0.26 -15.51 23.62
N ARG A 141 -0.22 -16.78 23.21
CA ARG A 141 0.57 -17.81 23.89
C ARG A 141 2.07 -17.65 23.67
N PHE A 142 2.48 -17.20 22.49
CA PHE A 142 3.86 -17.08 22.07
C PHE A 142 4.19 -15.66 21.56
N PRO A 143 4.13 -14.63 22.43
CA PRO A 143 4.22 -13.22 22.02
C PRO A 143 5.60 -12.82 21.47
N LEU A 144 6.63 -13.65 21.68
CA LEU A 144 7.99 -13.44 21.16
C LEU A 144 8.26 -14.21 19.87
N VAL A 145 7.33 -15.04 19.40
CA VAL A 145 7.47 -15.81 18.17
C VAL A 145 6.89 -15.02 17.00
N ALA A 146 7.69 -14.85 15.95
CA ALA A 146 7.23 -14.28 14.70
C ALA A 146 6.47 -15.34 13.88
N PHE A 147 5.14 -15.22 13.85
CA PHE A 147 4.29 -16.06 13.02
C PHE A 147 4.05 -15.43 11.66
N SER A 148 4.26 -16.19 10.59
CA SER A 148 3.83 -15.82 9.25
C SER A 148 2.55 -16.57 8.91
N PHE A 149 1.46 -15.84 8.65
CA PHE A 149 0.16 -16.43 8.32
C PHE A 149 -0.25 -16.10 6.90
N SER A 150 -1.10 -16.94 6.32
CA SER A 150 -1.91 -16.58 5.16
C SER A 150 -3.33 -17.08 5.37
N PHE A 151 -4.32 -16.40 4.78
CA PHE A 151 -5.71 -16.83 4.83
C PHE A 151 -6.45 -16.40 3.57
N GLU A 152 -7.52 -17.12 3.24
CA GLU A 152 -8.42 -16.78 2.14
C GLU A 152 -9.49 -15.81 2.62
N LEU A 153 -9.52 -14.61 2.03
CA LEU A 153 -10.54 -13.61 2.29
C LEU A 153 -10.89 -12.89 0.99
N PHE A 154 -12.18 -12.67 0.74
CA PHE A 154 -12.67 -12.08 -0.51
C PHE A 154 -12.17 -12.79 -1.79
N GLY A 155 -11.94 -14.11 -1.71
CA GLY A 155 -11.40 -14.91 -2.80
C GLY A 155 -9.93 -14.63 -3.14
N GLN A 156 -9.18 -14.06 -2.20
CA GLN A 156 -7.75 -13.75 -2.32
C GLN A 156 -6.99 -14.32 -1.13
N THR A 157 -5.78 -14.82 -1.40
CA THR A 157 -4.82 -15.19 -0.35
C THR A 157 -4.19 -13.92 0.22
N LEU A 158 -4.48 -13.60 1.48
CA LEU A 158 -3.99 -12.41 2.18
C LEU A 158 -3.15 -12.77 3.40
N THR A 159 -2.46 -11.78 3.93
CA THR A 159 -1.66 -11.88 5.17
C THR A 159 -2.05 -10.74 6.13
N PRO A 160 -1.82 -10.88 7.46
CA PRO A 160 -2.02 -9.78 8.41
C PRO A 160 -1.24 -8.50 8.07
N GLU A 161 -0.17 -8.61 7.30
CA GLU A 161 0.73 -7.54 6.88
C GLU A 161 0.23 -6.78 5.64
N THR A 162 -0.87 -7.22 5.03
CA THR A 162 -1.45 -6.60 3.83
C THR A 162 -1.77 -5.12 4.05
N THR A 163 -1.16 -4.23 3.26
CA THR A 163 -1.35 -2.77 3.36
C THR A 163 -2.33 -2.20 2.34
N GLU A 164 -2.53 -2.90 1.22
CA GLU A 164 -3.46 -2.54 0.16
C GLU A 164 -4.32 -3.74 -0.25
N LEU A 165 -5.63 -3.51 -0.39
CA LEU A 165 -6.58 -4.53 -0.80
C LEU A 165 -7.35 -4.05 -2.03
N ASN A 166 -7.48 -4.92 -3.03
CA ASN A 166 -8.26 -4.64 -4.23
C ASN A 166 -9.51 -5.52 -4.28
N LEU A 167 -10.69 -4.92 -4.09
CA LEU A 167 -12.00 -5.57 -4.20
C LEU A 167 -12.77 -5.10 -5.43
N GLN A 168 -12.06 -4.54 -6.43
CA GLN A 168 -12.69 -4.00 -7.62
C GLN A 168 -13.55 -5.06 -8.34
N GLY A 169 -14.80 -4.70 -8.63
CA GLY A 169 -15.75 -5.55 -9.34
C GLY A 169 -16.37 -6.69 -8.53
N GLN A 170 -16.03 -6.84 -7.24
CA GLN A 170 -16.71 -7.79 -6.36
C GLN A 170 -18.02 -7.20 -5.83
N THR A 171 -19.13 -7.95 -5.88
CA THR A 171 -20.44 -7.42 -5.45
C THR A 171 -20.69 -7.71 -3.97
N PHE A 172 -21.06 -6.67 -3.22
CA PHE A 172 -21.53 -6.78 -1.83
C PHE A 172 -22.92 -6.17 -1.68
N THR A 173 -23.74 -6.69 -0.76
CA THR A 173 -25.09 -6.15 -0.51
C THR A 173 -25.16 -5.20 0.68
N ALA A 174 -24.23 -5.34 1.64
CA ALA A 174 -24.11 -4.50 2.81
C ALA A 174 -22.64 -4.23 3.16
N PRO A 175 -22.33 -3.08 3.80
CA PRO A 175 -20.97 -2.77 4.26
C PRO A 175 -20.45 -3.78 5.30
N ASP A 176 -21.33 -4.39 6.09
CA ASP A 176 -20.96 -5.37 7.12
C ASP A 176 -20.26 -6.61 6.53
N GLU A 177 -20.60 -7.01 5.30
CA GLU A 177 -19.91 -8.10 4.60
C GLU A 177 -18.43 -7.81 4.37
N VAL A 178 -18.10 -6.53 4.19
CA VAL A 178 -16.73 -6.06 3.98
C VAL A 178 -16.06 -5.86 5.34
N SER A 179 -16.72 -5.16 6.27
CA SER A 179 -16.11 -4.81 7.56
C SER A 179 -15.70 -6.02 8.39
N GLU A 180 -16.49 -7.10 8.40
CA GLU A 180 -16.11 -8.33 9.10
C GLU A 180 -14.76 -8.90 8.60
N GLY A 181 -14.50 -8.85 7.30
CA GLY A 181 -13.22 -9.27 6.75
C GLY A 181 -12.08 -8.30 7.08
N LEU A 182 -12.32 -6.99 6.99
CA LEU A 182 -11.28 -5.98 7.19
C LEU A 182 -10.72 -5.95 8.62
N LYS A 183 -11.47 -6.43 9.63
CA LYS A 183 -10.99 -6.57 11.02
C LYS A 183 -9.73 -7.44 11.13
N HIS A 184 -9.53 -8.35 10.18
CA HIS A 184 -8.38 -9.25 10.14
C HIS A 184 -7.17 -8.68 9.38
N LEU A 185 -7.24 -7.44 8.91
CA LEU A 185 -6.18 -6.74 8.17
C LEU A 185 -5.73 -5.48 8.94
N PRO A 186 -5.03 -5.64 10.09
CA PRO A 186 -4.72 -4.52 10.99
C PRO A 186 -3.79 -3.46 10.38
N ASN A 187 -3.02 -3.81 9.34
CA ASN A 187 -2.08 -2.91 8.67
C ASN A 187 -2.64 -2.32 7.37
N LEU A 188 -3.93 -2.54 7.08
CA LEU A 188 -4.54 -2.04 5.86
C LEU A 188 -4.59 -0.51 5.88
N THR A 189 -4.15 0.10 4.78
CA THR A 189 -4.12 1.56 4.61
C THR A 189 -4.92 2.02 3.39
N LYS A 190 -5.18 1.12 2.43
CA LYS A 190 -5.95 1.43 1.22
C LYS A 190 -6.82 0.25 0.82
N CYS A 191 -8.07 0.51 0.48
CA CYS A 191 -8.99 -0.48 -0.03
C CYS A 191 -9.71 0.04 -1.29
N ASP A 192 -9.49 -0.64 -2.41
CA ASP A 192 -10.16 -0.34 -3.67
C ASP A 192 -11.51 -1.05 -3.74
N MET A 193 -12.57 -0.26 -3.65
CA MET A 193 -13.98 -0.67 -3.61
C MET A 193 -14.71 -0.28 -4.90
N CYS A 194 -13.98 0.03 -5.97
CA CYS A 194 -14.57 0.42 -7.24
C CYS A 194 -15.44 -0.70 -7.84
N GLY A 195 -16.69 -0.36 -8.19
CA GLY A 195 -17.60 -1.33 -8.84
C GLY A 195 -18.11 -2.41 -7.89
N THR A 196 -18.12 -2.14 -6.58
CA THR A 196 -18.59 -3.12 -5.59
C THR A 196 -20.11 -3.17 -5.39
N GLY A 197 -20.82 -2.20 -5.96
CA GLY A 197 -22.27 -2.04 -5.79
C GLY A 197 -22.69 -1.29 -4.53
N LEU A 198 -21.77 -1.03 -3.59
CA LEU A 198 -22.04 -0.22 -2.40
C LEU A 198 -22.26 1.26 -2.76
N THR A 199 -23.20 1.91 -2.08
CA THR A 199 -23.51 3.33 -2.27
C THR A 199 -22.49 4.23 -1.56
N SER A 200 -22.40 5.51 -1.94
CA SER A 200 -21.53 6.46 -1.22
C SER A 200 -21.88 6.59 0.27
N GLU A 201 -23.15 6.41 0.67
CA GLU A 201 -23.54 6.41 2.09
C GLU A 201 -22.97 5.20 2.84
N GLN A 202 -23.01 4.02 2.22
CA GLN A 202 -22.40 2.81 2.77
C GLN A 202 -20.87 2.90 2.81
N MET A 203 -20.26 3.55 1.81
CA MET A 203 -18.82 3.82 1.79
C MET A 203 -18.38 4.75 2.93
N ILE A 204 -19.20 5.77 3.25
CA ILE A 204 -18.95 6.65 4.40
C ILE A 204 -19.06 5.86 5.71
N GLN A 205 -19.98 4.90 5.83
CA GLN A 205 -20.06 4.02 7.00
C GLN A 205 -18.77 3.21 7.18
N LEU A 206 -18.25 2.60 6.10
CA LEU A 206 -16.96 1.89 6.13
C LEU A 206 -15.80 2.80 6.52
N GLN A 207 -15.75 4.02 5.97
CA GLN A 207 -14.74 5.02 6.35
C GLN A 207 -14.81 5.39 7.84
N ALA A 208 -16.01 5.48 8.42
CA ALA A 208 -16.18 5.79 9.83
C ALA A 208 -15.73 4.62 10.73
N GLU A 209 -15.93 3.38 10.30
CA GLU A 209 -15.49 2.18 11.02
C GLU A 209 -13.97 1.95 10.92
N PHE A 210 -13.37 2.24 9.75
CA PHE A 210 -11.93 2.09 9.50
C PHE A 210 -11.29 3.42 9.08
N PRO A 211 -11.14 4.40 10.00
CA PRO A 211 -10.66 5.74 9.66
C PRO A 211 -9.20 5.80 9.19
N ALA A 212 -8.41 4.74 9.45
CA ALA A 212 -7.04 4.62 8.96
C ALA A 212 -6.96 4.10 7.50
N VAL A 213 -8.08 3.58 6.96
CA VAL A 213 -8.12 3.00 5.61
C VAL A 213 -8.67 4.03 4.63
N LYS A 214 -7.89 4.32 3.59
CA LYS A 214 -8.37 5.08 2.44
C LYS A 214 -9.20 4.16 1.54
N PHE A 215 -10.52 4.31 1.63
CA PHE A 215 -11.44 3.67 0.69
C PHE A 215 -11.53 4.46 -0.61
N VAL A 216 -11.50 3.74 -1.73
CA VAL A 216 -11.67 4.30 -3.06
C VAL A 216 -12.86 3.64 -3.75
N TRP A 217 -13.82 4.41 -4.20
CA TRP A 217 -14.97 3.93 -4.96
C TRP A 217 -15.30 4.86 -6.13
N TYR A 218 -16.23 4.43 -6.98
CA TYR A 218 -16.74 5.25 -8.07
C TYR A 218 -17.85 6.19 -7.62
N VAL A 219 -17.78 7.44 -8.06
CA VAL A 219 -18.86 8.41 -7.98
C VAL A 219 -19.24 8.90 -9.37
N GLN A 220 -20.50 9.33 -9.53
CA GLN A 220 -21.00 9.87 -10.78
C GLN A 220 -20.99 11.40 -10.73
N ILE A 221 -20.36 12.02 -11.72
CA ILE A 221 -20.33 13.48 -11.93
C ILE A 221 -20.87 13.71 -13.34
N GLY A 222 -22.16 14.05 -13.50
CA GLY A 222 -22.80 14.11 -14.80
C GLY A 222 -22.61 12.82 -15.61
N ALA A 223 -22.06 12.92 -16.82
CA ALA A 223 -21.74 11.78 -17.68
C ALA A 223 -20.43 11.04 -17.33
N TRP A 224 -19.73 11.42 -16.26
CA TRP A 224 -18.45 10.83 -15.87
C TRP A 224 -18.60 9.94 -14.65
N GLN A 225 -18.15 8.70 -14.77
CA GLN A 225 -17.90 7.84 -13.62
C GLN A 225 -16.44 8.01 -13.23
N VAL A 226 -16.15 8.48 -12.02
CA VAL A 226 -14.78 8.79 -11.58
C VAL A 226 -14.45 8.11 -10.26
N ARG A 227 -13.19 7.73 -10.09
CA ARG A 227 -12.69 7.25 -8.80
C ARG A 227 -12.57 8.44 -7.85
N THR A 228 -12.83 8.19 -6.57
CA THR A 228 -12.71 9.19 -5.49
C THR A 228 -11.26 9.60 -5.20
N ASP A 229 -10.27 8.80 -5.61
CA ASP A 229 -8.85 9.13 -5.54
C ASP A 229 -8.32 9.88 -6.79
N ILE A 230 -9.20 10.37 -7.66
CA ILE A 230 -8.81 11.14 -8.85
C ILE A 230 -8.10 12.45 -8.47
N GLU A 231 -6.93 12.69 -9.07
CA GLU A 231 -6.15 13.91 -8.84
C GLU A 231 -6.44 15.02 -9.87
N SER A 232 -6.98 14.66 -11.04
CA SER A 232 -7.21 15.59 -12.15
C SER A 232 -8.50 15.28 -12.87
N PHE A 233 -9.41 16.26 -12.95
CA PHE A 233 -10.68 16.13 -13.63
C PHE A 233 -10.87 17.26 -14.65
N SER A 234 -11.32 16.92 -15.85
CA SER A 234 -11.72 17.88 -16.88
C SER A 234 -12.96 17.40 -17.63
N THR A 235 -13.95 18.28 -17.79
CA THR A 235 -15.12 18.01 -18.65
C THR A 235 -14.79 17.95 -20.15
N GLU A 236 -13.58 18.36 -20.55
CA GLU A 236 -13.09 18.18 -21.92
C GLU A 236 -12.64 16.73 -22.19
N ASN A 237 -12.25 15.98 -21.15
CA ASN A 237 -11.93 14.58 -21.31
C ASN A 237 -13.21 13.74 -21.49
N ARG A 238 -13.56 13.45 -22.75
CA ARG A 238 -14.69 12.60 -23.14
C ARG A 238 -14.29 11.15 -23.45
N LYS A 239 -13.22 10.66 -22.82
CA LYS A 239 -12.72 9.26 -22.91
C LYS A 239 -12.43 8.72 -21.51
N THR A 240 -11.63 7.67 -21.41
CA THR A 240 -11.09 7.16 -20.14
C THR A 240 -9.93 8.03 -19.67
N PHE A 241 -9.93 8.36 -18.39
CA PHE A 241 -8.84 9.07 -17.73
C PHE A 241 -7.62 8.16 -17.55
N PRO A 242 -6.40 8.72 -17.47
CA PRO A 242 -5.19 7.95 -17.21
C PRO A 242 -5.33 7.04 -15.99
N ASN A 243 -4.69 5.86 -16.04
CA ASN A 243 -4.71 4.84 -14.98
C ASN A 243 -6.11 4.33 -14.59
N GLY A 244 -7.13 4.55 -15.43
CA GLY A 244 -8.51 4.16 -15.11
C GLY A 244 -9.16 5.06 -14.04
N ALA A 245 -8.64 6.28 -13.84
CA ALA A 245 -9.14 7.23 -12.83
C ALA A 245 -10.62 7.65 -13.03
N GLY A 246 -11.16 7.41 -14.22
CA GLY A 246 -12.54 7.67 -14.55
C GLY A 246 -12.83 7.38 -16.01
N THR A 247 -14.09 7.37 -16.40
CA THR A 247 -14.51 7.18 -17.79
C THR A 247 -15.73 8.03 -18.09
N TYR A 248 -15.71 8.67 -19.26
CA TYR A 248 -16.88 9.32 -19.83
C TYR A 248 -17.85 8.30 -20.42
N ILE A 249 -19.11 8.35 -19.99
CA ILE A 249 -20.20 7.49 -20.44
C ILE A 249 -21.34 8.40 -20.90
N ALA A 250 -21.39 8.70 -22.21
CA ALA A 250 -22.33 9.67 -22.78
C ALA A 250 -23.81 9.41 -22.44
N SER A 251 -24.19 8.15 -22.22
CA SER A 251 -25.55 7.75 -21.86
C SER A 251 -25.87 7.81 -20.36
N ALA A 252 -24.88 8.08 -19.50
CA ALA A 252 -25.02 7.99 -18.05
C ALA A 252 -25.40 9.31 -17.37
N GLY A 253 -25.34 10.45 -18.07
CA GLY A 253 -25.69 11.74 -17.48
C GLY A 253 -25.42 12.94 -18.39
N ASN A 254 -25.42 14.13 -17.80
CA ASN A 254 -25.23 15.39 -18.52
C ASN A 254 -23.77 15.57 -18.92
N SER A 255 -23.53 16.01 -20.16
CA SER A 255 -22.19 16.42 -20.60
C SER A 255 -21.87 17.90 -20.37
N GLU A 256 -22.86 18.68 -19.95
CA GLU A 256 -22.70 20.04 -19.43
C GLU A 256 -23.20 20.01 -17.99
N LEU A 257 -22.29 20.18 -17.03
CA LEU A 257 -22.58 20.05 -15.61
C LEU A 257 -23.41 21.22 -15.10
N VAL A 258 -24.32 20.92 -14.17
CA VAL A 258 -25.07 21.89 -13.36
C VAL A 258 -24.69 21.72 -11.88
N ASP A 259 -25.09 22.66 -11.02
CA ASP A 259 -24.69 22.68 -9.60
C ASP A 259 -24.99 21.37 -8.85
N ALA A 260 -26.08 20.69 -9.19
CA ALA A 260 -26.46 19.40 -8.58
C ALA A 260 -25.42 18.30 -8.86
N ASP A 261 -24.78 18.31 -10.03
CA ASP A 261 -23.77 17.33 -10.42
C ASP A 261 -22.47 17.48 -9.61
N LEU A 262 -22.24 18.67 -9.03
CA LEU A 262 -21.00 19.00 -8.32
C LEU A 262 -20.96 18.47 -6.89
N THR A 263 -22.10 18.02 -6.36
CA THR A 263 -22.20 17.46 -5.00
C THR A 263 -21.30 16.25 -4.80
N ALA A 264 -21.10 15.44 -5.85
CA ALA A 264 -20.24 14.27 -5.83
C ALA A 264 -18.76 14.60 -5.62
N PHE A 265 -18.30 15.82 -5.91
CA PHE A 265 -16.92 16.24 -5.64
C PHE A 265 -16.58 16.25 -4.14
N GLN A 266 -17.57 16.20 -3.24
CA GLN A 266 -17.29 16.07 -1.79
C GLN A 266 -16.49 14.82 -1.44
N TYR A 267 -16.53 13.80 -2.29
CA TYR A 267 -15.82 12.53 -2.13
C TYR A 267 -14.45 12.50 -2.83
N CYS A 268 -14.10 13.53 -3.60
CA CYS A 268 -12.88 13.58 -4.41
C CYS A 268 -11.82 14.52 -3.79
N ASN A 269 -11.50 14.31 -2.51
CA ASN A 269 -10.67 15.24 -1.72
C ASN A 269 -9.18 15.26 -2.12
N ASP A 270 -8.79 14.39 -3.06
CA ASP A 270 -7.45 14.32 -3.64
C ASP A 270 -7.27 15.13 -4.92
N LEU A 271 -8.33 15.80 -5.40
CA LEU A 271 -8.26 16.65 -6.58
C LEU A 271 -7.24 17.78 -6.41
N VAL A 272 -6.31 17.85 -7.35
CA VAL A 272 -5.27 18.87 -7.47
C VAL A 272 -5.56 19.79 -8.64
N TYR A 273 -6.12 19.26 -9.74
CA TYR A 273 -6.43 20.00 -10.95
C TYR A 273 -7.89 19.80 -11.32
N LEU A 274 -8.64 20.88 -11.45
CA LEU A 274 -10.06 20.85 -11.77
C LEU A 274 -10.38 21.80 -12.92
N ASP A 275 -10.85 21.25 -14.03
CA ASP A 275 -11.32 21.98 -15.19
C ASP A 275 -12.81 21.70 -15.43
N LEU A 276 -13.60 22.76 -15.26
CA LEU A 276 -15.03 22.79 -15.45
C LEU A 276 -15.40 23.91 -16.44
N ASP A 277 -14.52 24.22 -17.39
CA ASP A 277 -14.83 25.17 -18.47
C ASP A 277 -16.07 24.74 -19.26
N GLY A 278 -16.90 25.71 -19.66
CA GLY A 278 -18.00 25.48 -20.59
C GLY A 278 -19.21 24.74 -20.00
N ASN A 279 -19.44 24.85 -18.70
CA ASN A 279 -20.58 24.24 -18.01
C ASN A 279 -21.67 25.28 -17.67
N LYS A 280 -22.65 24.90 -16.83
CA LYS A 280 -23.77 25.76 -16.40
C LYS A 280 -23.72 26.05 -14.90
N ILE A 281 -22.51 26.15 -14.35
CA ILE A 281 -22.26 26.30 -12.92
C ILE A 281 -22.60 27.72 -12.45
N THR A 282 -23.28 27.81 -11.31
CA THR A 282 -23.57 29.07 -10.61
C THR A 282 -23.09 29.07 -9.16
N ASP A 283 -23.06 27.90 -8.49
CA ASP A 283 -22.64 27.77 -7.10
C ASP A 283 -21.29 27.04 -6.99
N LEU A 284 -20.36 27.65 -6.26
CA LEU A 284 -19.02 27.13 -5.99
C LEU A 284 -18.86 26.56 -4.57
N SER A 285 -19.95 26.39 -3.81
CA SER A 285 -19.91 25.90 -2.43
C SER A 285 -19.24 24.52 -2.27
N PHE A 286 -19.19 23.70 -3.32
CA PHE A 286 -18.51 22.40 -3.33
C PHE A 286 -16.98 22.51 -3.17
N LEU A 287 -16.37 23.65 -3.53
CA LEU A 287 -14.91 23.87 -3.45
C LEU A 287 -14.37 23.74 -2.02
N LYS A 288 -15.22 23.94 -1.00
CA LYS A 288 -14.84 23.75 0.41
C LYS A 288 -14.30 22.33 0.71
N ASN A 289 -14.67 21.35 -0.12
CA ASN A 289 -14.26 19.95 0.05
C ASN A 289 -12.97 19.60 -0.72
N LEU A 290 -12.40 20.55 -1.47
CA LEU A 290 -11.25 20.34 -2.37
C LEU A 290 -10.02 21.16 -1.95
N PRO A 291 -9.47 20.95 -0.73
CA PRO A 291 -8.44 21.83 -0.18
C PRO A 291 -7.10 21.77 -0.91
N LYS A 292 -6.86 20.73 -1.72
CA LYS A 292 -5.59 20.48 -2.42
C LYS A 292 -5.51 21.10 -3.82
N LEU A 293 -6.53 21.85 -4.25
CA LEU A 293 -6.56 22.42 -5.59
C LEU A 293 -5.41 23.41 -5.81
N ARG A 294 -4.63 23.14 -6.85
CA ARG A 294 -3.57 24.01 -7.39
C ARG A 294 -3.99 24.67 -8.70
N LEU A 295 -4.85 24.02 -9.49
CA LEU A 295 -5.40 24.56 -10.73
C LEU A 295 -6.92 24.47 -10.71
N LEU A 296 -7.59 25.59 -11.01
CA LEU A 296 -9.03 25.68 -11.15
C LEU A 296 -9.41 26.44 -12.42
N SER A 297 -10.10 25.77 -13.34
CA SER A 297 -10.66 26.36 -14.55
C SER A 297 -12.19 26.34 -14.49
N LEU A 298 -12.80 27.51 -14.55
CA LEU A 298 -14.25 27.76 -14.42
C LEU A 298 -14.75 28.70 -15.54
N GLY A 299 -14.00 28.80 -16.63
CA GLY A 299 -14.32 29.68 -17.74
C GLY A 299 -15.63 29.33 -18.44
N ASN A 300 -16.31 30.32 -19.02
CA ASN A 300 -17.55 30.13 -19.76
C ASN A 300 -18.64 29.40 -18.94
N ASN A 301 -18.90 29.88 -17.73
CA ASN A 301 -19.96 29.42 -16.83
C ASN A 301 -20.95 30.57 -16.56
N LYS A 302 -21.73 30.48 -15.46
CA LYS A 302 -22.70 31.49 -15.03
C LYS A 302 -22.43 31.99 -13.60
N ILE A 303 -21.15 32.02 -13.21
CA ILE A 303 -20.73 32.34 -11.85
C ILE A 303 -20.83 33.85 -11.61
N THR A 304 -21.38 34.23 -10.46
CA THR A 304 -21.45 35.61 -9.97
C THR A 304 -20.68 35.83 -8.68
N ASP A 305 -20.64 34.82 -7.81
CA ASP A 305 -19.95 34.85 -6.52
C ASP A 305 -18.78 33.84 -6.52
N ILE A 306 -17.60 34.31 -6.12
CA ILE A 306 -16.37 33.53 -6.01
C ILE A 306 -15.86 33.48 -4.56
N SER A 307 -16.68 33.82 -3.58
CA SER A 307 -16.35 33.78 -2.15
C SER A 307 -15.75 32.43 -1.73
N ALA A 308 -16.25 31.32 -2.27
CA ALA A 308 -15.76 29.96 -2.00
C ALA A 308 -14.29 29.72 -2.43
N ILE A 309 -13.73 30.50 -3.35
CA ILE A 309 -12.34 30.35 -3.79
C ILE A 309 -11.36 30.80 -2.70
N SER A 310 -11.79 31.68 -1.77
CA SER A 310 -10.93 32.25 -0.72
C SER A 310 -10.31 31.21 0.23
N SER A 311 -10.85 30.00 0.30
CA SER A 311 -10.30 28.90 1.12
C SER A 311 -9.21 28.09 0.41
N LEU A 312 -9.01 28.25 -0.91
CA LEU A 312 -8.07 27.46 -1.70
C LEU A 312 -6.65 28.02 -1.60
N THR A 313 -6.04 27.93 -0.42
CA THR A 313 -4.74 28.56 -0.13
C THR A 313 -3.58 28.02 -0.95
N ASP A 314 -3.73 26.84 -1.56
CA ASP A 314 -2.75 26.20 -2.43
C ASP A 314 -2.95 26.51 -3.92
N LEU A 315 -3.96 27.32 -4.27
CA LEU A 315 -4.29 27.62 -5.66
C LEU A 315 -3.19 28.46 -6.33
N GLU A 316 -2.68 27.96 -7.46
CA GLU A 316 -1.58 28.55 -8.24
C GLU A 316 -2.07 29.15 -9.56
N PHE A 317 -3.08 28.52 -10.18
CA PHE A 317 -3.62 28.87 -11.49
C PHE A 317 -5.15 28.93 -11.47
N LEU A 318 -5.72 30.06 -11.86
CA LEU A 318 -7.17 30.29 -11.86
C LEU A 318 -7.67 30.87 -13.19
N GLU A 319 -8.61 30.17 -13.84
CA GLU A 319 -9.38 30.71 -14.98
C GLU A 319 -10.83 30.92 -14.58
N ILE A 320 -11.32 32.15 -14.70
CA ILE A 320 -12.74 32.51 -14.45
C ILE A 320 -13.32 33.32 -15.61
N PHE A 321 -12.71 33.26 -16.79
CA PHE A 321 -13.09 34.08 -17.94
C PHE A 321 -14.52 33.81 -18.41
N ILE A 322 -15.19 34.79 -19.03
CA ILE A 322 -16.58 34.64 -19.52
C ILE A 322 -17.49 34.11 -18.39
N ASN A 323 -17.62 34.92 -17.35
CA ASN A 323 -18.55 34.76 -16.24
C ASN A 323 -19.18 36.13 -15.91
N TYR A 324 -19.94 36.23 -14.82
CA TYR A 324 -20.62 37.46 -14.39
C TYR A 324 -20.08 37.98 -13.06
N ILE A 325 -18.76 37.88 -12.87
CA ILE A 325 -18.07 38.19 -11.61
C ILE A 325 -17.69 39.67 -11.58
N THR A 326 -18.14 40.37 -10.55
CA THR A 326 -17.88 41.81 -10.37
C THR A 326 -17.00 42.13 -9.17
N ASP A 327 -16.89 41.21 -8.21
CA ASP A 327 -16.05 41.35 -7.03
C ASP A 327 -14.88 40.35 -7.07
N LEU A 328 -13.66 40.88 -6.98
CA LEU A 328 -12.42 40.11 -6.96
C LEU A 328 -11.76 40.06 -5.57
N ASN A 329 -12.37 40.67 -4.54
CA ASN A 329 -11.84 40.63 -3.17
C ASN A 329 -11.55 39.22 -2.64
N PRO A 330 -12.35 38.18 -2.96
CA PRO A 330 -12.06 36.81 -2.50
C PRO A 330 -10.69 36.27 -2.92
N LEU A 331 -10.05 36.85 -3.93
CA LEU A 331 -8.75 36.40 -4.45
C LEU A 331 -7.55 37.01 -3.72
N VAL A 332 -7.73 38.12 -3.00
CA VAL A 332 -6.62 38.91 -2.41
C VAL A 332 -5.82 38.08 -1.39
N GLY A 333 -6.49 37.16 -0.70
CA GLY A 333 -5.91 36.31 0.34
C GLY A 333 -5.20 35.04 -0.16
N LEU A 334 -5.07 34.83 -1.47
CA LEU A 334 -4.50 33.59 -2.03
C LEU A 334 -2.99 33.73 -2.25
N PRO A 335 -2.13 33.19 -1.35
CA PRO A 335 -0.71 33.51 -1.34
C PRO A 335 0.07 32.86 -2.50
N LYS A 336 -0.44 31.75 -3.06
CA LYS A 336 0.21 30.99 -4.13
C LYS A 336 -0.33 31.31 -5.52
N LEU A 337 -1.36 32.14 -5.65
CA LEU A 337 -1.99 32.42 -6.94
C LEU A 337 -1.04 33.25 -7.82
N THR A 338 -0.43 32.61 -8.81
CA THR A 338 0.55 33.25 -9.70
C THR A 338 -0.01 33.56 -11.09
N SER A 339 -1.03 32.82 -11.52
CA SER A 339 -1.64 32.99 -12.84
C SER A 339 -3.14 33.17 -12.69
N LEU A 340 -3.64 34.36 -13.04
CA LEU A 340 -5.08 34.70 -13.02
C LEU A 340 -5.59 35.13 -14.41
N ASN A 341 -6.62 34.45 -14.91
CA ASN A 341 -7.38 34.89 -16.07
C ASN A 341 -8.82 35.24 -15.67
N CYS A 342 -9.06 36.54 -15.58
CA CYS A 342 -10.36 37.14 -15.30
C CYS A 342 -10.86 37.95 -16.50
N SER A 343 -10.54 37.52 -17.72
CA SER A 343 -10.99 38.19 -18.95
C SER A 343 -12.50 38.05 -19.14
N ARG A 344 -13.15 39.09 -19.68
CA ARG A 344 -14.59 39.06 -20.04
C ARG A 344 -15.51 38.71 -18.86
N ILE A 345 -15.21 39.14 -17.64
CA ILE A 345 -16.10 38.98 -16.47
C ILE A 345 -16.92 40.23 -16.15
N ALA A 346 -16.70 41.32 -16.89
CA ALA A 346 -17.31 42.63 -16.69
C ALA A 346 -16.89 43.34 -15.39
N VAL A 347 -15.70 43.01 -14.85
CA VAL A 347 -15.12 43.72 -13.70
C VAL A 347 -14.63 45.12 -14.11
N ALA A 348 -15.11 46.15 -13.41
CA ALA A 348 -14.62 47.52 -13.59
C ALA A 348 -13.64 47.91 -12.47
N ASP A 349 -13.86 47.43 -11.26
CA ASP A 349 -13.00 47.68 -10.11
C ASP A 349 -11.88 46.64 -10.02
N ILE A 350 -10.67 47.04 -10.38
CA ILE A 350 -9.47 46.20 -10.28
C ILE A 350 -8.65 46.47 -9.01
N THR A 351 -9.16 47.28 -8.08
CA THR A 351 -8.48 47.59 -6.82
C THR A 351 -7.99 46.35 -6.07
N PRO A 352 -8.76 45.24 -5.98
CA PRO A 352 -8.28 44.01 -5.33
C PRO A 352 -6.97 43.47 -5.93
N LEU A 353 -6.74 43.65 -7.24
CA LEU A 353 -5.57 43.13 -7.93
C LEU A 353 -4.29 43.93 -7.64
N LEU A 354 -4.39 45.20 -7.23
CA LEU A 354 -3.24 46.08 -7.04
C LEU A 354 -2.29 45.60 -5.92
N GLY A 355 -2.83 44.86 -4.95
CA GLY A 355 -2.08 44.27 -3.83
C GLY A 355 -1.49 42.90 -4.11
N MET A 356 -1.88 42.23 -5.21
CA MET A 356 -1.53 40.84 -5.49
C MET A 356 -0.16 40.70 -6.15
N LYS A 357 0.90 41.11 -5.43
CA LYS A 357 2.29 41.13 -5.93
C LYS A 357 2.86 39.75 -6.29
N GLN A 358 2.21 38.68 -5.83
CA GLN A 358 2.56 37.30 -6.17
C GLN A 358 2.19 36.92 -7.61
N LEU A 359 1.30 37.68 -8.27
CA LEU A 359 0.90 37.40 -9.65
C LEU A 359 2.08 37.56 -10.61
N LYS A 360 2.29 36.54 -11.45
CA LYS A 360 3.26 36.50 -12.54
C LYS A 360 2.58 36.68 -13.89
N LYS A 361 1.32 36.27 -14.02
CA LYS A 361 0.52 36.41 -15.25
C LYS A 361 -0.91 36.83 -14.93
N LEU A 362 -1.38 37.89 -15.60
CA LEU A 362 -2.70 38.45 -15.39
C LEU A 362 -3.40 38.77 -16.71
N TRP A 363 -4.49 38.06 -17.00
CA TRP A 363 -5.31 38.25 -18.19
C TRP A 363 -6.61 38.97 -17.80
N VAL A 364 -6.74 40.23 -18.21
CA VAL A 364 -7.87 41.14 -17.90
C VAL A 364 -8.57 41.64 -19.17
N MET A 365 -8.46 40.90 -20.26
CA MET A 365 -8.94 41.32 -21.57
C MET A 365 -10.46 41.53 -21.56
N ASN A 366 -10.90 42.54 -22.31
CA ASN A 366 -12.33 42.80 -22.56
C ASN A 366 -13.17 43.03 -21.28
N ASN A 367 -12.55 43.57 -20.23
CA ASN A 367 -13.25 44.08 -19.03
C ASN A 367 -13.57 45.58 -19.10
N LYS A 368 -13.43 46.19 -20.28
CA LYS A 368 -13.65 47.65 -20.50
C LYS A 368 -12.74 48.55 -19.65
N LEU A 369 -11.57 48.05 -19.26
CA LEU A 369 -10.56 48.85 -18.55
C LEU A 369 -10.01 49.95 -19.46
N ASP A 370 -9.95 51.18 -18.95
CA ASP A 370 -9.32 52.29 -19.67
C ASP A 370 -7.79 52.24 -19.57
N LYS A 371 -7.12 53.11 -20.33
CA LYS A 371 -5.65 53.15 -20.38
C LYS A 371 -5.04 53.50 -19.02
N GLU A 372 -5.70 54.34 -18.22
CA GLU A 372 -5.20 54.77 -16.92
C GLU A 372 -5.23 53.62 -15.91
N THR A 373 -6.32 52.86 -15.90
CA THR A 373 -6.51 51.69 -15.05
C THR A 373 -5.48 50.61 -15.35
N VAL A 374 -5.21 50.34 -16.64
CA VAL A 374 -4.16 49.40 -17.05
C VAL A 374 -2.77 49.91 -16.65
N ALA A 375 -2.51 51.22 -16.73
CA ALA A 375 -1.25 51.79 -16.27
C ALA A 375 -1.05 51.61 -14.76
N LYS A 376 -2.08 51.85 -13.94
CA LYS A 376 -2.07 51.60 -12.49
C LYS A 376 -1.80 50.12 -12.16
N LEU A 377 -2.42 49.20 -12.88
CA LEU A 377 -2.15 47.76 -12.75
C LEU A 377 -0.68 47.42 -13.06
N THR A 378 -0.15 47.98 -14.13
CA THR A 378 1.24 47.74 -14.56
C THR A 378 2.25 48.31 -13.57
N GLU A 379 1.98 49.51 -13.03
CA GLU A 379 2.80 50.11 -11.97
C GLU A 379 2.73 49.31 -10.67
N ALA A 380 1.55 48.82 -10.31
CA ALA A 380 1.38 48.00 -9.12
C ALA A 380 2.04 46.62 -9.25
N LEU A 381 2.04 46.00 -10.43
CA LEU A 381 2.51 44.63 -10.62
C LEU A 381 3.67 44.60 -11.64
N PRO A 382 4.85 45.15 -11.31
CA PRO A 382 5.95 45.33 -12.27
C PRO A 382 6.53 44.00 -12.78
N ASP A 383 6.46 42.93 -11.98
CA ASP A 383 6.95 41.60 -12.34
C ASP A 383 5.88 40.70 -12.98
N CYS A 384 4.66 41.24 -13.18
CA CYS A 384 3.54 40.51 -13.75
C CYS A 384 3.40 40.78 -15.25
N THR A 385 3.28 39.72 -16.04
CA THR A 385 2.88 39.82 -17.44
C THR A 385 1.39 40.09 -17.53
N ILE A 386 1.00 41.29 -17.93
CA ILE A 386 -0.40 41.72 -18.00
C ILE A 386 -0.90 41.73 -19.44
N ALA A 387 -1.86 40.86 -19.75
CA ALA A 387 -2.60 40.88 -21.01
C ALA A 387 -3.94 41.63 -20.85
N SER A 388 -3.99 42.86 -21.35
CA SER A 388 -5.18 43.72 -21.32
C SER A 388 -5.89 43.86 -22.68
N ARG A 389 -5.28 43.35 -23.75
CA ARG A 389 -5.81 43.43 -25.13
C ARG A 389 -5.72 42.07 -25.81
N GLY A 390 -6.79 41.69 -26.52
CA GLY A 390 -6.83 40.46 -27.31
C GLY A 390 -8.25 40.04 -27.65
N THR A 391 -8.37 39.11 -28.60
CA THR A 391 -9.67 38.63 -29.11
C THR A 391 -10.16 37.37 -28.40
N LYS A 392 -9.26 36.48 -27.96
CA LYS A 392 -9.58 35.25 -27.23
C LYS A 392 -9.11 35.33 -25.78
N ALA A 393 -9.91 34.80 -24.85
CA ALA A 393 -9.61 34.81 -23.42
C ALA A 393 -8.36 33.97 -23.05
N THR A 394 -8.01 32.98 -23.87
CA THR A 394 -6.91 32.02 -23.64
C THR A 394 -5.74 32.18 -24.61
N ALA A 395 -5.65 33.31 -25.33
CA ALA A 395 -4.55 33.57 -26.27
C ALA A 395 -3.25 33.99 -25.55
N GLY A 396 -2.13 33.92 -26.28
CA GLY A 396 -0.86 34.52 -25.87
C GLY A 396 -0.06 33.70 -24.86
N GLY A 397 -0.03 32.38 -25.01
CA GLY A 397 0.76 31.49 -24.15
C GLY A 397 0.24 31.35 -22.72
N TRP A 398 -1.06 31.56 -22.53
CA TRP A 398 -1.75 31.40 -21.25
C TRP A 398 -1.67 29.96 -20.73
N ARG A 399 -1.89 28.97 -21.60
CA ARG A 399 -1.89 27.53 -21.28
C ARG A 399 -0.55 26.84 -21.58
N GLU A 400 0.54 27.60 -21.60
CA GLU A 400 1.90 27.11 -21.87
C GLU A 400 2.72 26.94 -20.58
N GLU A 401 2.10 27.06 -19.40
CA GLU A 401 2.77 26.87 -18.11
C GLU A 401 2.89 25.40 -17.74
N ASP A 402 3.97 25.06 -17.04
CA ASP A 402 4.24 23.70 -16.55
C ASP A 402 3.05 23.12 -15.77
N ILE A 403 2.38 23.93 -14.92
CA ILE A 403 1.20 23.50 -14.17
C ILE A 403 0.02 23.11 -15.08
N TYR A 404 -0.18 23.83 -16.19
CA TYR A 404 -1.24 23.49 -17.14
C TYR A 404 -0.87 22.24 -17.93
N TYR A 405 0.41 22.06 -18.27
CA TYR A 405 0.91 20.85 -18.90
C TYR A 405 0.74 19.63 -17.99
N GLU A 406 1.13 19.72 -16.72
CA GLU A 406 0.93 18.69 -15.68
C GLU A 406 -0.56 18.29 -15.59
N PHE A 407 -1.44 19.29 -15.49
CA PHE A 407 -2.89 19.11 -15.53
C PHE A 407 -3.32 18.34 -16.77
N ALA A 408 -2.95 18.82 -17.96
CA ALA A 408 -3.44 18.28 -19.23
C ALA A 408 -3.02 16.82 -19.42
N VAL A 409 -1.81 16.44 -18.99
CA VAL A 409 -1.35 15.04 -18.98
C VAL A 409 -2.17 14.21 -17.98
N LYS A 410 -2.27 14.66 -16.72
CA LYS A 410 -3.01 13.92 -15.68
C LYS A 410 -4.52 13.81 -15.96
N ALA A 411 -5.09 14.81 -16.61
CA ALA A 411 -6.48 14.82 -17.07
C ALA A 411 -6.68 13.99 -18.35
N GLY A 412 -5.61 13.52 -19.00
CA GLY A 412 -5.68 12.76 -20.25
C GLY A 412 -6.05 13.58 -21.48
N LEU A 413 -5.90 14.91 -21.44
CA LEU A 413 -6.17 15.82 -22.56
C LEU A 413 -5.06 15.77 -23.61
N ILE A 414 -3.83 15.53 -23.18
CA ILE A 414 -2.65 15.37 -24.04
C ILE A 414 -1.86 14.14 -23.62
N GLU A 415 -1.08 13.59 -24.54
CA GLU A 415 -0.12 12.53 -24.24
C GLU A 415 1.11 13.12 -23.52
N PRO A 416 1.70 12.41 -22.54
CA PRO A 416 2.97 12.82 -21.96
C PRO A 416 4.05 12.87 -23.04
N THR A 417 4.91 13.87 -23.03
CA THR A 417 6.08 13.89 -23.92
C THR A 417 6.93 12.65 -23.60
N PRO A 418 7.35 11.88 -24.61
CA PRO A 418 8.25 10.75 -24.38
C PRO A 418 9.49 11.27 -23.65
N ALA A 419 9.92 10.55 -22.62
CA ALA A 419 11.22 10.79 -22.01
C ALA A 419 12.27 10.82 -23.13
N PRO A 420 13.27 11.72 -23.10
CA PRO A 420 14.35 11.66 -24.07
C PRO A 420 14.90 10.23 -24.04
N GLU A 421 14.89 9.55 -25.20
CA GLU A 421 15.48 8.22 -25.32
C GLU A 421 16.84 8.29 -24.65
N ALA A 422 17.06 7.46 -23.63
CA ALA A 422 18.37 7.30 -23.04
C ALA A 422 19.32 7.03 -24.22
N THR A 423 20.21 7.98 -24.51
CA THR A 423 21.24 7.81 -25.53
C THR A 423 21.86 6.44 -25.30
N PRO A 424 21.82 5.52 -26.28
CA PRO A 424 22.41 4.21 -26.08
C PRO A 424 23.87 4.45 -25.66
N GLU A 425 24.25 3.89 -24.50
CA GLU A 425 25.64 3.91 -24.07
C GLU A 425 26.51 3.44 -25.24
N PRO A 426 27.65 4.11 -25.52
CA PRO A 426 28.50 3.72 -26.62
C PRO A 426 28.88 2.26 -26.43
N SER A 427 28.46 1.43 -27.39
CA SER A 427 28.80 0.01 -27.39
C SER A 427 30.31 -0.12 -27.33
N VAL A 428 30.81 -0.64 -26.22
CA VAL A 428 32.21 -1.05 -26.12
C VAL A 428 32.36 -2.23 -27.06
N SER A 429 32.86 -1.95 -28.26
CA SER A 429 33.26 -2.97 -29.21
C SER A 429 34.46 -3.72 -28.61
N PRO A 430 34.43 -5.05 -28.52
CA PRO A 430 35.57 -5.81 -28.07
C PRO A 430 36.68 -5.74 -29.13
N ASP A 431 37.86 -5.37 -28.64
CA ASP A 431 39.13 -5.35 -29.35
C ASP A 431 39.41 -6.70 -30.02
N ALA A 432 39.59 -6.68 -31.34
CA ALA A 432 39.96 -7.85 -32.13
C ALA A 432 41.05 -7.45 -33.14
N SER A 433 42.27 -7.26 -32.64
CA SER A 433 43.50 -7.28 -33.43
C SER A 433 44.46 -8.36 -32.94
N ALA A 434 44.09 -9.62 -33.16
CA ALA A 434 45.03 -10.74 -33.15
C ALA A 434 45.01 -11.38 -34.55
N SER A 435 46.07 -11.12 -35.31
CA SER A 435 46.34 -11.76 -36.60
C SER A 435 46.55 -13.27 -36.43
N PRO A 436 46.01 -14.11 -37.32
CA PRO A 436 46.51 -15.46 -37.50
C PRO A 436 47.41 -15.58 -38.74
N GLU A 437 48.43 -16.39 -38.52
CA GLU A 437 49.48 -16.88 -39.39
C GLU A 437 48.95 -17.57 -40.66
N ALA A 438 49.73 -17.46 -41.74
CA ALA A 438 49.45 -18.02 -43.05
C ALA A 438 49.61 -19.55 -43.07
N ALA A 439 48.69 -20.25 -43.74
CA ALA A 439 48.93 -21.60 -44.25
C ALA A 439 48.20 -21.83 -45.58
N ALA A 440 48.96 -22.44 -46.49
CA ALA A 440 48.79 -22.64 -47.93
C ALA A 440 47.47 -23.25 -48.45
N THR A 441 47.15 -22.85 -49.68
CA THR A 441 46.19 -23.44 -50.63
C THR A 441 46.54 -24.89 -51.03
N PRO A 442 45.55 -25.64 -51.57
CA PRO A 442 45.70 -25.99 -52.99
C PRO A 442 44.41 -25.94 -53.86
N ALA A 443 44.66 -25.49 -55.10
CA ALA A 443 44.05 -25.67 -56.43
C ALA A 443 42.57 -26.11 -56.65
N PRO A 444 41.90 -25.53 -57.68
CA PRO A 444 40.59 -25.97 -58.17
C PRO A 444 40.68 -27.05 -59.27
N THR A 445 39.71 -27.96 -59.29
CA THR A 445 39.48 -28.91 -60.40
C THR A 445 38.41 -28.34 -61.35
N PRO A 446 38.60 -28.41 -62.69
CA PRO A 446 37.69 -27.82 -63.67
C PRO A 446 36.64 -28.82 -64.17
N ALA A 447 35.48 -28.33 -64.60
CA ALA A 447 34.58 -29.05 -65.51
C ALA A 447 33.76 -28.07 -66.36
N GLY A 448 33.84 -28.24 -67.68
CA GLY A 448 32.88 -27.73 -68.68
C GLY A 448 33.35 -26.55 -69.50
#